data_AF-A0A151IKH2-F1
#
_entry.id   AF-A0A151IKH2-F1
#
_cell.length_a   1.000
_cell.length_b   1.000
_cell.length_c   1.000
_cell.angle_alpha   90.00
_cell.angle_beta   90.00
_cell.angle_gamma   90.00
#
_symmetry.space_group_name_H-M   'P 1'
#
loop_
_entity.id
_entity.type
_entity.pdbx_description
1 polymer ?
#
loop_
_entity_poly.entity_id
_entity_poly.type
_entity_poly.pdbx_seq_one_letter_code
_entity_poly.pdbx_strand_id
1 'polypeptide(L)'
;EFDECLIMAVMNRPSLYDHWLNIKQRSKLKKSALWEEIKNTINSIIKDLQKRSKYHRDCYIRARKKMKEYVPSGSDVSSANFKSTYRFFDLMRPLDDTLQTKSYVILQ
;
A
#
# COMPACT_ATOMS: atom_id res chain seq x y z
N GLU A 1 11.26 -8.31 10.11
CA GLU A 1 12.16 -8.76 9.04
C GLU A 1 11.40 -9.35 7.85
N PHE A 2 10.77 -10.53 7.94
CA PHE A 2 10.06 -11.11 6.79
C PHE A 2 9.00 -10.18 6.16
N ASP A 3 8.09 -9.64 6.98
CA ASP A 3 7.01 -8.76 6.51
C ASP A 3 7.53 -7.46 5.91
N GLU A 4 8.59 -6.92 6.51
CA GLU A 4 9.26 -5.72 6.02
C GLU A 4 9.90 -5.95 4.66
N CYS A 5 10.63 -7.05 4.48
CA CYS A 5 11.19 -7.45 3.20
C CYS A 5 10.10 -7.64 2.13
N LEU A 6 9.00 -8.31 2.48
CA LEU A 6 7.85 -8.49 1.58
C LEU A 6 7.23 -7.16 1.17
N ILE A 7 6.97 -6.28 2.14
CA ILE A 7 6.38 -4.97 1.88
C ILE A 7 7.30 -4.16 0.96
N MET A 8 8.59 -4.05 1.27
CA MET A 8 9.55 -3.32 0.43
C MET A 8 9.61 -3.90 -0.99
N ALA A 9 9.67 -5.23 -1.13
CA ALA A 9 9.71 -5.89 -2.42
C ALA A 9 8.46 -5.61 -3.27
N VAL A 10 7.28 -5.55 -2.65
CA VAL A 10 6.02 -5.22 -3.34
C VAL A 10 5.92 -3.73 -3.66
N MET A 11 6.27 -2.86 -2.72
CA MET A 11 6.18 -1.40 -2.90
C MET A 11 7.11 -0.90 -4.02
N ASN A 12 8.27 -1.54 -4.20
CA ASN A 12 9.20 -1.29 -5.31
C ASN A 12 8.68 -1.77 -6.68
N ARG A 13 7.53 -2.45 -6.74
CA ARG A 13 6.94 -2.99 -7.97
C ARG A 13 5.50 -2.49 -8.17
N PRO A 14 5.31 -1.23 -8.63
CA PRO A 14 3.98 -0.61 -8.80
C PRO A 14 2.99 -1.46 -9.60
N SER A 15 3.45 -2.21 -10.60
CA SER A 15 2.63 -3.16 -11.38
C SER A 15 1.80 -4.14 -10.55
N LEU A 16 2.17 -4.40 -9.29
CA LEU A 16 1.45 -5.30 -8.38
C LEU A 16 0.24 -4.65 -7.69
N TYR A 17 0.24 -3.33 -7.48
CA TYR A 17 -0.78 -2.65 -6.66
C TYR A 17 -1.37 -1.40 -7.31
N ASP A 18 -0.66 -0.75 -8.21
CA ASP A 18 -1.09 0.48 -8.87
C ASP A 18 -2.00 0.16 -10.05
N HIS A 19 -3.25 0.62 -9.94
CA HIS A 19 -4.28 0.44 -10.95
C HIS A 19 -4.30 1.58 -11.98
N TRP A 20 -3.60 2.69 -11.73
CA TRP A 20 -3.47 3.83 -12.64
C TRP A 20 -2.47 3.58 -13.77
N LEU A 21 -1.60 2.58 -13.63
CA LEU A 21 -0.66 2.20 -14.67
C LEU A 21 -1.35 1.78 -15.96
N ASN A 22 -0.63 1.88 -17.08
CA ASN A 22 -1.13 1.41 -18.37
C ASN A 22 -1.46 -0.11 -18.28
N ILE A 23 -2.50 -0.54 -19.00
CA ILE A 23 -2.91 -1.96 -19.11
C ILE A 23 -1.72 -2.86 -19.47
N LYS A 24 -0.82 -2.41 -20.36
CA LYS A 24 0.41 -3.15 -20.73
C LYS A 24 1.30 -3.44 -19.51
N GLN A 25 1.34 -2.54 -18.53
CA GLN A 25 2.13 -2.68 -17.30
C GLN A 25 1.40 -3.48 -16.21
N ARG A 26 0.11 -3.76 -16.38
CA ARG A 26 -0.74 -4.49 -15.41
C ARG A 26 -1.15 -5.88 -15.90
N SER A 27 -0.54 -6.38 -16.98
CA SER A 27 -0.88 -7.67 -17.57
C SER A 27 -0.68 -8.83 -16.59
N LYS A 28 -1.50 -9.88 -16.73
CA LYS A 28 -1.41 -11.09 -15.88
C LYS A 28 -0.01 -11.71 -15.94
N LEU A 29 0.56 -11.80 -17.14
CA LEU A 29 1.91 -12.33 -17.35
C LEU A 29 2.96 -11.54 -16.58
N LYS A 30 2.90 -10.20 -16.65
CA LYS A 30 3.84 -9.33 -15.93
C LYS A 30 3.69 -9.47 -14.43
N LYS A 31 2.47 -9.49 -13.90
CA LYS A 31 2.22 -9.72 -12.47
C LYS A 31 2.76 -11.08 -12.01
N SER A 32 2.57 -12.12 -12.82
CA SER A 32 3.08 -13.47 -12.52
C SER A 32 4.60 -13.48 -12.42
N ALA A 33 5.29 -12.88 -13.40
CA ALA A 33 6.75 -12.79 -13.40
C ALA A 33 7.28 -12.03 -12.16
N LEU A 34 6.65 -10.90 -11.81
CA LEU A 34 7.03 -10.12 -10.63
C LEU A 34 6.84 -10.90 -9.32
N TRP A 35 5.80 -11.73 -9.22
CA TRP A 35 5.62 -12.59 -8.04
C TRP A 35 6.65 -13.72 -7.95
N GLU A 36 7.07 -14.29 -9.08
CA GLU A 36 8.18 -15.26 -9.11
C GLU A 36 9.51 -14.61 -8.69
N GLU A 37 9.80 -13.37 -9.10
CA GLU A 37 10.99 -12.64 -8.62
C GLU A 37 10.97 -12.44 -7.10
N ILE A 38 9.83 -12.01 -6.54
CA ILE A 38 9.67 -11.82 -5.09
C ILE A 38 9.84 -13.16 -4.37
N LYS A 39 9.22 -14.22 -4.89
CA LYS A 39 9.35 -15.59 -4.36
C LYS A 39 10.81 -16.03 -4.31
N ASN A 40 11.58 -15.80 -5.38
CA ASN A 40 13.00 -16.15 -5.43
C ASN A 40 13.83 -15.32 -4.44
N THR A 41 13.48 -14.06 -4.22
CA THR A 41 14.19 -13.17 -3.29
C THR A 41 13.90 -13.53 -1.83
N ILE A 42 12.65 -13.86 -1.50
CA ILE A 42 12.19 -14.11 -0.13
C ILE A 42 12.25 -15.61 0.23
N ASN A 43 12.43 -16.47 -0.76
CA ASN A 43 12.43 -17.93 -0.65
C ASN A 43 11.16 -18.47 0.06
N SER A 44 10.00 -18.11 -0.47
CA SER A 44 8.69 -18.47 0.11
C SER A 44 7.65 -18.74 -0.98
N ILE A 45 6.52 -19.36 -0.62
CA ILE A 45 5.45 -19.74 -1.57
C ILE A 45 4.66 -18.50 -2.01
N ILE A 46 4.42 -18.34 -3.32
CA ILE A 46 3.70 -17.19 -3.90
C ILE A 46 2.32 -16.97 -3.25
N LYS A 47 1.55 -18.05 -3.02
CA LYS A 47 0.22 -17.94 -2.41
C LYS A 47 0.27 -17.29 -1.03
N ASP A 48 1.26 -17.63 -0.22
CA ASP A 48 1.42 -17.07 1.12
C ASP A 48 1.89 -15.62 1.06
N LEU A 49 2.82 -15.31 0.15
CA LEU A 49 3.28 -13.95 -0.10
C LEU A 49 2.13 -13.03 -0.54
N GLN A 50 1.27 -13.48 -1.45
CA GLN A 50 0.10 -12.73 -1.89
C GLN A 50 -0.91 -12.53 -0.76
N LYS A 51 -1.21 -13.57 0.01
CA LYS A 51 -2.12 -13.49 1.16
C LYS A 51 -1.61 -12.49 2.20
N ARG A 52 -0.32 -12.54 2.51
CA ARG A 52 0.32 -11.68 3.51
C ARG A 52 0.46 -10.23 3.02
N SER A 53 0.83 -10.04 1.75
CA SER A 53 0.83 -8.73 1.11
C SER A 53 -0.56 -8.07 1.14
N LYS A 54 -1.62 -8.83 0.85
CA LYS A 54 -3.01 -8.36 0.97
C LYS A 54 -3.34 -7.94 2.40
N TYR A 55 -3.00 -8.76 3.40
CA TYR A 55 -3.20 -8.42 4.81
C TYR A 55 -2.58 -7.07 5.17
N HIS A 56 -1.32 -6.84 4.79
CA HIS A 56 -0.64 -5.58 5.07
C HIS A 56 -1.29 -4.38 4.38
N ARG A 57 -1.74 -4.56 3.13
CA ARG A 57 -2.49 -3.53 2.40
C ARG A 57 -3.80 -3.17 3.09
N ASP A 58 -4.54 -4.17 3.57
CA ASP A 58 -5.80 -3.95 4.28
C ASP A 58 -5.57 -3.24 5.63
N CYS A 59 -4.52 -3.62 6.37
CA CYS A 59 -4.09 -2.93 7.58
C CYS A 59 -3.74 -1.46 7.31
N TYR A 60 -2.97 -1.18 6.25
CA TYR A 60 -2.61 0.18 5.85
C TYR A 60 -3.84 1.02 5.52
N ILE A 61 -4.76 0.51 4.71
CA ILE A 61 -5.99 1.22 4.33
C ILE A 61 -6.81 1.60 5.57
N ARG A 62 -6.96 0.66 6.52
CA ARG A 62 -7.67 0.93 7.79
C ARG A 62 -6.95 1.99 8.63
N ALA A 63 -5.63 1.90 8.76
CA ALA A 63 -4.84 2.88 9.49
C ALA A 63 -4.98 4.27 8.87
N ARG A 64 -4.83 4.38 7.54
CA ARG A 64 -4.98 5.64 6.79
C ARG A 64 -6.37 6.23 6.95
N LYS A 65 -7.42 5.41 6.87
CA LYS A 65 -8.80 5.86 7.07
C LYS A 65 -8.98 6.49 8.45
N LYS A 66 -8.49 5.83 9.51
CA LYS A 66 -8.53 6.37 10.88
C LYS A 66 -7.79 7.70 11.00
N MET A 67 -6.64 7.86 10.33
CA MET A 67 -5.89 9.13 10.35
C MET A 67 -6.63 10.26 9.65
N LYS A 68 -7.37 9.96 8.57
CA LYS A 68 -8.16 10.95 7.82
C LYS A 68 -9.47 11.32 8.51
N GLU A 69 -10.11 10.36 9.17
CA GLU A 69 -11.38 10.56 9.89
C GLU A 69 -11.18 11.20 11.27
N TYR A 70 -9.95 11.26 11.77
CA TYR A 70 -9.67 11.85 13.07
C TYR A 70 -9.97 13.35 13.07
N VAL A 71 -11.03 13.73 13.79
CA VAL A 71 -11.38 15.10 14.14
C VAL A 71 -11.11 15.27 15.64
N PRO A 72 -10.15 16.11 16.06
CA PRO A 72 -9.90 16.35 17.48
C PRO A 72 -11.09 17.11 18.09
N SER A 73 -11.83 16.47 18.99
CA SER A 73 -12.87 17.13 19.80
C SER A 73 -12.32 17.37 21.21
N GLY A 74 -11.62 18.48 21.41
CA GLY A 74 -11.10 18.90 22.71
C GLY A 74 -10.28 20.20 22.62
N SER A 75 -10.46 21.08 23.60
CA SER A 75 -9.91 22.46 23.62
C SER A 75 -8.44 22.57 24.03
N ASP A 76 -7.70 21.46 24.15
CA ASP A 76 -6.34 21.49 24.71
C ASP A 76 -5.34 20.56 24.02
N VAL A 77 -5.54 20.25 22.73
CA VAL A 77 -4.59 19.41 21.99
C VAL A 77 -4.04 20.19 20.80
N SER A 78 -2.92 20.88 21.06
CA SER A 78 -2.04 21.40 20.02
C SER A 78 -1.75 20.30 19.01
N SER A 79 -2.37 20.38 17.82
CA SER A 79 -2.04 19.70 16.54
C SER A 79 -1.13 18.47 16.62
N ALA A 80 -1.42 17.51 17.51
CA ALA A 80 -0.55 16.38 17.72
C ALA A 80 -0.67 15.52 16.47
N ASN A 81 0.37 15.55 15.64
CA ASN A 81 0.48 14.77 14.41
C ASN A 81 0.04 13.33 14.69
N PHE A 82 -1.21 13.00 14.35
CA PHE A 82 -1.80 11.71 14.67
C PHE A 82 -1.06 10.66 13.85
N LYS A 83 -0.09 9.98 14.48
CA LYS A 83 0.75 8.97 13.84
C LYS A 83 0.06 7.61 13.93
N SER A 84 0.14 6.84 12.86
CA SER A 84 -0.50 5.52 12.79
C SER A 84 0.22 4.55 13.71
N THR A 85 -0.54 3.75 14.45
CA THR A 85 -0.02 2.64 15.27
C THR A 85 0.39 1.42 14.45
N TYR A 86 0.03 1.37 13.17
CA TYR A 86 0.47 0.30 12.28
C TYR A 86 1.97 0.44 11.98
N ARG A 87 2.76 -0.53 12.43
CA ARG A 87 4.23 -0.50 12.39
C ARG A 87 4.83 -0.27 10.99
N PHE A 88 4.19 -0.77 9.94
CA PHE A 88 4.68 -0.65 8.56
C PHE A 88 4.04 0.50 7.77
N PHE A 89 3.43 1.46 8.47
CA PHE A 89 2.70 2.55 7.82
C PHE A 89 3.58 3.36 6.88
N ASP A 90 4.79 3.73 7.33
CA ASP A 90 5.70 4.56 6.54
C ASP A 90 6.22 3.84 5.29
N LEU A 91 6.50 2.53 5.37
CA LEU A 91 6.92 1.71 4.23
C LEU A 91 5.82 1.58 3.16
N MET A 92 4.56 1.68 3.56
CA MET A 92 3.40 1.52 2.67
C MET A 92 2.87 2.84 2.11
N ARG A 93 3.48 3.99 2.45
CA ARG A 93 3.13 5.31 1.92
C ARG A 93 3.03 5.39 0.40
N PRO A 94 3.84 4.68 -0.43
CA PRO A 94 3.67 4.70 -1.89
C PRO A 94 2.27 4.30 -2.38
N LEU A 95 1.48 3.58 -1.55
CA LEU A 95 0.09 3.28 -1.89
C LEU A 95 -0.80 4.53 -1.93
N ASP A 96 -0.43 5.62 -1.28
CA ASP A 96 -1.25 6.84 -1.22
C ASP A 96 -1.55 7.41 -2.60
N ASP A 97 -0.58 7.38 -3.51
CA ASP A 97 -0.73 7.85 -4.89
C ASP A 97 -1.83 7.09 -5.64
N THR A 98 -2.01 5.82 -5.28
CA THR A 98 -3.02 4.96 -5.87
C THR A 98 -4.37 5.09 -5.18
N LEU A 99 -4.40 5.42 -3.89
CA LEU A 99 -5.62 5.49 -3.06
C LEU A 99 -6.27 6.88 -3.06
N GLN A 100 -5.66 7.88 -3.70
CA GLN A 100 -6.29 9.17 -3.92
C GLN A 100 -7.21 9.08 -5.14
N THR A 101 -8.49 9.39 -4.94
CA THR A 101 -9.41 9.60 -6.06
C THR A 101 -8.91 10.86 -6.79
N LYS A 102 -8.37 10.71 -8.00
CA LYS A 102 -8.13 11.87 -8.86
C LYS A 102 -9.50 12.43 -9.26
N SER A 103 -9.97 13.44 -8.54
CA SER A 103 -11.11 14.25 -8.97
C SER A 103 -10.68 15.00 -10.21
N TYR A 104 -11.12 14.53 -11.39
CA TYR A 104 -11.02 15.34 -12.59
C TYR A 104 -11.97 16.53 -12.40
N VAL A 105 -11.42 17.70 -12.11
CA VAL A 105 -12.18 18.94 -12.22
C VAL A 105 -12.40 19.13 -13.71
N ILE A 106 -13.61 18.84 -14.19
CA ILE A 106 -14.02 19.23 -15.55
C ILE A 106 -14.13 20.75 -15.49
N LEU A 107 -13.14 21.45 -16.03
CA LEU A 107 -13.27 22.87 -16.34
C LEU A 107 -14.30 22.96 -17.47
N GLN A 108 -15.50 23.44 -17.14
CA GLN A 108 -16.51 23.88 -18.10
C GLN A 108 -16.27 25.34 -18.46
#